data_AF-A0A8C8IYP5-F1
#
_entry.id   AF-A0A8C8IYP5-F1
#
_cell.length_a   1.000
_cell.length_b   1.000
_cell.length_c   1.000
_cell.angle_alpha   90.00
_cell.angle_beta   90.00
_cell.angle_gamma   90.00
#
_symmetry.space_group_name_H-M   'P 1'
#
loop_
_entity.id
_entity.type
_entity.pdbx_description
1 polymer ?
#
loop_
_entity_poly.entity_id
_entity_poly.type
_entity_poly.pdbx_seq_one_letter_code
_entity_poly.pdbx_strand_id
1 'polypeptide(L)'
;MSIMVYPREDRLEKLSQEEIISSTKLVIQGLEALKSEHNSILHSLLETIRCLKKDEEANLVHEKSSLLRKSVEMIELGLGEAQVMMALSAHLNAVESEKQKLRAQVRRLCQENQWLRDELAGTQQKLQKSEQSVAQLEEEKKHLEFMNQLKKYDEDMHNTITCTSFLERLDG
;
A
#
# COMPACT_ATOMS: atom_id res chain seq x y z
N MET A 1 -4.13 24.09 -29.08
CA MET A 1 -4.71 23.75 -27.76
C MET A 1 -5.86 22.80 -28.01
N SER A 2 -5.77 21.55 -27.54
CA SER A 2 -6.81 20.55 -27.77
C SER A 2 -7.88 20.67 -26.67
N ILE A 3 -9.10 21.03 -27.04
CA ILE A 3 -10.25 21.01 -26.14
C ILE A 3 -10.68 19.55 -25.99
N MET A 4 -10.46 19.00 -24.80
CA MET A 4 -10.92 17.68 -24.42
C MET A 4 -12.45 17.73 -24.33
N VAL A 5 -13.13 17.18 -25.35
CA VAL A 5 -14.59 17.01 -25.33
C VAL A 5 -14.89 15.85 -24.38
N TYR A 6 -15.36 16.15 -23.17
CA TYR A 6 -15.90 15.14 -22.28
C TYR A 6 -17.21 14.61 -22.87
N PRO A 7 -17.41 13.27 -22.94
CA PRO A 7 -18.70 12.71 -23.28
C PRO A 7 -19.73 13.20 -22.25
N ARG A 8 -20.86 13.70 -22.73
CA ARG A 8 -22.04 13.99 -21.91
C ARG A 8 -22.46 12.66 -21.26
N GLU A 9 -22.22 12.50 -19.97
CA GLU A 9 -22.83 11.40 -19.20
C GLU A 9 -24.33 11.68 -19.13
N ASP A 10 -25.11 11.00 -19.98
CA ASP A 10 -26.52 10.81 -19.72
C ASP A 10 -26.64 10.24 -18.30
N ARG A 11 -27.34 10.97 -17.42
CA ARG A 11 -27.61 10.55 -16.04
C ARG A 11 -28.57 9.36 -16.06
N LEU A 12 -28.07 8.19 -16.46
CA LEU A 12 -28.53 6.93 -15.89
C LEU A 12 -28.33 7.08 -14.39
N GLU A 13 -29.40 6.97 -13.61
CA GLU A 13 -29.30 6.82 -12.16
C GLU A 13 -28.29 5.70 -11.88
N LYS A 14 -27.08 6.08 -11.48
CA LYS A 14 -26.00 5.15 -11.21
C LYS A 14 -26.41 4.43 -9.92
N LEU A 15 -26.96 3.22 -10.07
CA LEU A 15 -27.18 2.32 -8.95
C LEU A 15 -25.86 2.14 -8.19
N SER A 16 -25.93 2.22 -6.87
CA SER A 16 -24.78 1.97 -6.02
C SER A 16 -24.35 0.50 -6.11
N GLN A 17 -23.07 0.23 -5.84
CA GLN A 17 -22.55 -1.14 -5.82
C GLN A 17 -23.33 -2.00 -4.80
N GLU A 18 -23.72 -1.44 -3.66
CA GLU A 18 -24.50 -2.14 -2.64
C GLU A 18 -25.91 -2.51 -3.14
N GLU A 19 -26.59 -1.61 -3.84
CA GLU A 19 -27.89 -1.88 -4.44
C GLU A 19 -27.80 -2.95 -5.52
N ILE A 20 -26.74 -2.92 -6.35
CA ILE A 20 -26.48 -3.94 -7.36
C ILE A 20 -26.27 -5.30 -6.69
N ILE A 21 -25.39 -5.39 -5.69
CA ILE A 21 -25.13 -6.66 -4.96
C ILE A 21 -26.41 -7.16 -4.29
N SER A 22 -27.17 -6.29 -3.65
CA SER A 22 -28.43 -6.66 -2.98
C SER A 22 -29.44 -7.20 -3.99
N SER A 23 -29.58 -6.53 -5.14
CA SER A 23 -30.44 -6.96 -6.23
C SER A 23 -30.00 -8.31 -6.80
N THR A 24 -28.69 -8.49 -7.04
CA THR A 24 -28.14 -9.77 -7.52
C THR A 24 -28.42 -10.91 -6.55
N LYS A 25 -28.33 -10.70 -5.24
CA LYS A 25 -28.69 -11.71 -4.23
C LYS A 25 -30.16 -12.11 -4.32
N LEU A 26 -31.06 -11.15 -4.51
CA LEU A 26 -32.50 -11.43 -4.67
C LEU A 26 -32.76 -12.22 -5.96
N VAL A 27 -32.07 -11.87 -7.05
CA VAL A 27 -32.15 -12.62 -8.32
C VAL A 27 -31.68 -14.05 -8.13
N ILE A 28 -30.57 -14.30 -7.43
CA ILE A 28 -30.08 -15.65 -7.13
C ILE A 28 -31.16 -16.46 -6.38
N GLN A 29 -31.71 -15.91 -5.30
CA GLN A 29 -32.75 -16.59 -4.52
C GLN A 29 -34.00 -16.90 -5.35
N GLY A 30 -34.44 -15.93 -6.17
CA GLY A 30 -35.60 -16.11 -7.06
C GLY A 30 -35.35 -17.19 -8.13
N LEU A 31 -34.16 -17.22 -8.72
CA LEU A 31 -33.78 -18.22 -9.71
C LEU A 31 -33.62 -19.62 -9.09
N GLU A 32 -33.10 -19.73 -7.87
CA GLU A 32 -33.03 -21.01 -7.14
C GLU A 32 -34.43 -21.57 -6.86
N ALA A 33 -35.36 -20.72 -6.41
CA ALA A 33 -36.75 -21.11 -6.21
C ALA A 33 -37.41 -21.57 -7.52
N LEU A 34 -37.27 -20.78 -8.59
CA LEU A 34 -37.84 -21.11 -9.90
C LEU A 34 -37.26 -22.40 -10.48
N LYS A 35 -35.95 -22.62 -10.31
CA LYS A 35 -35.29 -23.89 -10.69
C LYS A 35 -35.88 -25.07 -9.93
N SER A 36 -36.13 -24.92 -8.63
CA SER A 36 -36.74 -25.98 -7.81
C SER A 36 -38.17 -26.31 -8.30
N GLU A 37 -38.97 -25.29 -8.58
CA GLU A 37 -40.32 -25.45 -9.12
C GLU A 37 -40.32 -26.15 -10.48
N HIS A 38 -39.48 -25.70 -11.41
CA HIS A 38 -39.38 -26.30 -12.75
C HIS A 38 -38.94 -27.77 -12.68
N ASN A 39 -38.02 -28.12 -11.77
CA ASN A 39 -37.63 -29.51 -11.56
C ASN A 39 -38.75 -30.35 -10.95
N SER A 40 -39.54 -29.80 -10.03
CA SER A 40 -40.71 -30.48 -9.46
C SER A 40 -41.79 -30.76 -10.52
N ILE A 41 -42.07 -29.79 -11.38
CA ILE A 41 -43.01 -29.95 -12.50
C ILE A 41 -42.46 -30.99 -13.49
N LEU A 42 -41.17 -30.89 -13.86
CA LEU A 42 -40.53 -31.84 -14.75
C LEU A 42 -40.62 -33.27 -14.21
N HIS A 43 -40.36 -33.47 -12.92
CA HIS A 43 -40.50 -34.78 -12.28
C HIS A 43 -41.93 -35.30 -12.40
N SER A 44 -42.93 -34.46 -12.11
CA SER A 44 -44.36 -34.83 -12.21
C SER A 44 -44.79 -35.19 -13.65
N LEU A 45 -44.28 -34.48 -14.66
CA LEU A 45 -44.54 -34.80 -16.07
C LEU A 45 -43.90 -36.13 -16.46
N LEU A 46 -42.69 -36.42 -15.97
CA LEU A 46 -42.03 -37.70 -16.20
C LEU A 46 -42.77 -38.87 -15.55
N GLU A 47 -43.40 -38.68 -14.38
CA GLU A 47 -44.30 -39.70 -13.79
C GLU A 47 -45.54 -39.89 -14.68
N THR A 48 -46.10 -38.79 -15.17
CA THR A 48 -47.32 -38.81 -16.00
C THR A 48 -47.11 -39.58 -17.31
N ILE A 49 -45.97 -39.37 -17.98
CA ILE A 49 -45.60 -40.11 -19.21
C ILE A 49 -45.65 -41.62 -18.99
N ARG A 50 -45.22 -42.12 -17.83
CA ARG A 50 -45.23 -43.56 -17.53
C ARG A 50 -46.63 -44.15 -17.37
N CYS A 51 -47.63 -43.34 -17.10
CA CYS A 51 -49.02 -43.77 -16.89
C CYS A 51 -49.90 -43.63 -18.14
N LEU A 52 -49.43 -42.93 -19.18
CA LEU A 52 -50.22 -42.67 -20.40
C LEU A 52 -50.23 -43.88 -21.33
N LYS A 53 -51.41 -44.16 -21.90
CA LYS A 53 -51.65 -45.27 -22.85
C LYS A 53 -51.91 -44.79 -24.29
N LYS A 54 -52.14 -43.49 -24.49
CA LYS A 54 -52.43 -42.89 -25.81
C LYS A 54 -51.22 -42.08 -26.31
N ASP A 55 -50.88 -42.30 -27.57
CA ASP A 55 -49.68 -41.73 -28.23
C ASP A 55 -49.71 -40.20 -28.31
N GLU A 56 -50.87 -39.59 -28.61
CA GLU A 56 -50.98 -38.13 -28.75
C GLU A 56 -50.81 -37.38 -27.41
N GLU A 57 -51.37 -37.92 -26.32
CA GLU A 57 -51.21 -37.34 -24.98
C GLU A 57 -49.75 -37.48 -24.49
N ALA A 58 -49.09 -38.59 -24.83
CA ALA A 58 -47.69 -38.81 -24.50
C ALA A 58 -46.77 -37.80 -25.23
N ASN A 59 -47.03 -37.53 -26.52
CA ASN A 59 -46.25 -36.58 -27.31
C ASN A 59 -46.28 -35.15 -26.74
N LEU A 60 -47.45 -34.67 -26.33
CA LEU A 60 -47.59 -33.33 -25.73
C LEU A 60 -46.82 -33.21 -24.41
N VAL A 61 -46.87 -34.25 -23.57
CA VAL A 61 -46.15 -34.25 -22.27
C VAL A 61 -44.63 -34.33 -22.48
N HIS A 62 -44.17 -35.06 -23.50
CA HIS A 62 -42.77 -35.06 -23.91
C HIS A 62 -42.29 -33.67 -24.35
N GLU A 63 -43.05 -32.96 -25.17
CA GLU A 63 -42.70 -31.60 -25.61
C GLU A 63 -42.62 -30.63 -24.44
N LYS A 64 -43.60 -30.63 -23.54
CA LYS A 64 -43.56 -29.81 -22.31
C LYS A 64 -42.36 -30.13 -21.42
N SER A 65 -42.01 -31.41 -21.28
CA SER A 65 -40.84 -31.83 -20.52
C SER A 65 -39.53 -31.34 -21.16
N SER A 66 -39.46 -31.33 -22.49
CA SER A 66 -38.32 -30.79 -23.24
C SER A 66 -38.15 -29.28 -23.03
N LEU A 67 -39.26 -28.52 -23.07
CA LEU A 67 -39.25 -27.08 -22.81
C LEU A 67 -38.80 -26.75 -21.38
N LEU A 68 -39.29 -27.51 -20.38
CA LEU A 68 -38.88 -27.34 -18.99
C LEU A 68 -37.39 -27.62 -18.80
N ARG A 69 -36.85 -28.67 -19.44
CA ARG A 69 -35.41 -28.97 -19.37
C ARG A 69 -34.56 -27.81 -19.90
N LYS A 70 -34.91 -27.27 -21.07
CA LYS A 70 -34.24 -26.07 -21.62
C LYS A 70 -34.37 -24.87 -20.69
N SER A 71 -35.54 -24.68 -20.07
CA SER A 71 -35.73 -23.60 -19.12
C SER A 71 -34.86 -23.77 -17.87
N VAL A 72 -34.71 -24.99 -17.34
CA VAL A 72 -33.81 -25.27 -16.21
C VAL A 72 -32.36 -24.94 -16.57
N GLU A 73 -31.89 -25.34 -17.75
CA GLU A 73 -30.54 -25.02 -18.26
C GLU A 73 -30.30 -23.50 -18.31
N MET A 74 -31.29 -22.74 -18.80
CA MET A 74 -31.21 -21.27 -18.85
C MET A 74 -31.15 -20.63 -17.45
N ILE A 75 -31.92 -21.17 -16.49
CA ILE A 75 -31.89 -20.70 -15.11
C ILE A 75 -30.53 -20.99 -14.46
N GLU A 76 -29.94 -22.16 -14.73
CA GLU A 76 -28.62 -22.53 -14.24
C GLU A 76 -27.51 -21.63 -14.80
N LEU A 77 -27.61 -21.27 -16.09
CA LEU A 77 -26.71 -20.28 -16.69
C LEU A 77 -26.82 -18.92 -15.99
N GLY A 78 -28.05 -18.41 -15.79
CA GLY A 78 -28.28 -17.14 -15.09
C GLY A 78 -27.79 -17.14 -13.64
N LEU A 79 -27.93 -18.26 -12.93
CA LEU A 79 -27.35 -18.44 -11.59
C LEU A 79 -25.82 -18.38 -11.63
N GLY A 80 -25.19 -19.04 -12.60
CA GLY A 80 -23.74 -18.98 -12.80
C GLY A 80 -23.25 -17.56 -13.05
N GLU A 81 -23.92 -16.80 -13.92
CA GLU A 81 -23.60 -15.40 -14.20
C GLU A 81 -23.75 -14.51 -12.97
N ALA A 82 -24.84 -14.64 -12.22
CA ALA A 82 -25.06 -13.90 -10.98
C ALA A 82 -23.99 -14.21 -9.91
N GLN A 83 -23.57 -15.48 -9.81
CA GLN A 83 -22.49 -15.88 -8.91
C GLN A 83 -21.14 -15.28 -9.30
N VAL A 84 -20.86 -15.18 -10.61
CA VAL A 84 -19.66 -14.49 -11.12
C VAL A 84 -19.70 -13.01 -10.73
N MET A 85 -20.84 -12.33 -10.87
CA MET A 85 -20.99 -10.93 -10.43
C MET A 85 -20.68 -10.76 -8.93
N MET A 86 -21.19 -11.68 -8.09
CA MET A 86 -20.93 -11.67 -6.65
C MET A 86 -19.43 -11.85 -6.32
N ALA A 87 -18.78 -12.82 -6.96
CA ALA A 87 -17.35 -13.08 -6.78
C ALA A 87 -16.50 -11.88 -7.25
N LEU A 88 -16.84 -11.28 -8.39
CA LEU A 88 -16.17 -10.10 -8.92
C LEU A 88 -16.24 -8.92 -7.96
N SER A 89 -17.42 -8.66 -7.37
CA SER A 89 -17.57 -7.59 -6.39
C SER A 89 -16.70 -7.81 -5.15
N ALA A 90 -16.62 -9.05 -4.64
CA ALA A 90 -15.76 -9.36 -3.50
C ALA A 90 -14.28 -9.14 -3.83
N HIS A 91 -13.84 -9.59 -5.01
CA HIS A 91 -12.47 -9.39 -5.47
C HIS A 91 -12.11 -7.91 -5.65
N LEU A 92 -13.00 -7.11 -6.24
CA LEU A 92 -12.80 -5.66 -6.39
C LEU A 92 -12.64 -4.96 -5.03
N ASN A 93 -13.46 -5.32 -4.05
CA ASN A 93 -13.35 -4.76 -2.69
C ASN A 93 -12.00 -5.12 -2.04
N ALA A 94 -11.54 -6.36 -2.22
CA ALA A 94 -10.23 -6.79 -1.72
C ALA A 94 -9.09 -6.00 -2.36
N VAL A 95 -9.09 -5.87 -3.69
CA VAL A 95 -8.08 -5.11 -4.44
C VAL A 95 -8.07 -3.63 -4.03
N GLU A 96 -9.24 -2.99 -3.90
CA GLU A 96 -9.31 -1.59 -3.48
C GLU A 96 -8.80 -1.40 -2.05
N SER A 97 -9.11 -2.33 -1.14
CA SER A 97 -8.58 -2.32 0.22
C SER A 97 -7.05 -2.42 0.25
N GLU A 98 -6.46 -3.27 -0.60
CA GLU A 98 -5.02 -3.46 -0.67
C GLU A 98 -4.32 -2.22 -1.26
N LYS A 99 -4.91 -1.63 -2.30
CA LYS A 99 -4.48 -0.34 -2.85
C LYS A 99 -4.49 0.76 -1.79
N GLN A 100 -5.50 0.83 -0.93
CA GLN A 100 -5.54 1.81 0.17
C GLN A 100 -4.42 1.58 1.20
N LYS A 101 -4.15 0.32 1.57
CA LYS A 101 -3.03 -0.03 2.46
C LYS A 101 -1.68 0.37 1.87
N LEU A 102 -1.42 0.01 0.61
CA LEU A 102 -0.18 0.37 -0.07
C LEU A 102 0.00 1.88 -0.15
N ARG A 103 -1.06 2.64 -0.45
CA ARG A 103 -1.02 4.11 -0.41
C ARG A 103 -0.67 4.65 0.98
N ALA A 104 -1.17 4.04 2.05
CA ALA A 104 -0.81 4.41 3.41
C ALA A 104 0.66 4.10 3.73
N GLN A 105 1.17 2.95 3.28
CA GLN A 105 2.59 2.59 3.44
C GLN A 105 3.51 3.56 2.70
N VAL A 106 3.19 3.93 1.46
CA VAL A 106 3.96 4.93 0.70
C VAL A 106 4.04 6.25 1.50
N ARG A 107 2.91 6.73 2.04
CA ARG A 107 2.92 7.95 2.87
C ARG A 107 3.82 7.81 4.10
N ARG A 108 3.75 6.68 4.81
CA ARG A 108 4.61 6.41 5.98
C ARG A 108 6.09 6.40 5.59
N LEU A 109 6.45 5.69 4.52
CA LEU A 109 7.84 5.59 4.05
C LEU A 109 8.38 6.95 3.59
N CYS A 110 7.56 7.80 2.97
CA CYS A 110 7.97 9.17 2.64
C CYS A 110 8.25 10.01 3.88
N GLN A 111 7.43 9.89 4.93
CA GLN A 111 7.65 10.58 6.20
C GLN A 111 8.92 10.09 6.89
N GLU A 112 9.13 8.77 6.93
CA GLU A 112 10.34 8.17 7.50
C GLU A 112 11.60 8.60 6.74
N ASN A 113 11.55 8.61 5.40
CA ASN A 113 12.65 9.10 4.58
C ASN A 113 12.96 10.58 4.85
N GLN A 114 11.93 11.41 5.01
CA GLN A 114 12.13 12.82 5.34
C GLN A 114 12.77 12.97 6.72
N TRP A 115 12.25 12.23 7.71
CA TRP A 115 12.80 12.23 9.06
C TRP A 115 14.27 11.80 9.10
N LEU A 116 14.65 10.74 8.38
CA LEU A 116 16.04 10.30 8.27
C LEU A 116 16.95 11.34 7.60
N ARG A 117 16.45 12.07 6.60
CA ARG A 117 17.20 13.17 5.98
C ARG A 117 17.45 14.32 6.97
N ASP A 118 16.45 14.66 7.76
CA ASP A 118 16.56 15.71 8.78
C ASP A 118 17.52 15.30 9.90
N GLU A 119 17.46 14.05 10.35
CA GLU A 119 18.37 13.50 11.37
C GLU A 119 19.83 13.45 10.87
N LEU A 120 20.05 13.05 9.61
CA LEU A 120 21.37 13.07 8.98
C LEU A 120 21.92 14.49 8.89
N ALA A 121 21.12 15.46 8.43
CA ALA A 121 21.51 16.86 8.38
C ALA A 121 21.87 17.42 9.76
N GLY A 122 21.09 17.07 10.79
CA GLY A 122 21.36 17.45 12.18
C GLY A 122 22.69 16.87 12.70
N THR A 123 22.99 15.62 12.37
CA THR A 123 24.26 14.97 12.73
C THR A 123 25.45 15.60 12.01
N GLN A 124 25.32 15.88 10.71
CA GLN A 124 26.35 16.56 9.91
C GLN A 124 26.66 17.95 10.46
N GLN A 125 25.64 18.72 10.88
CA GLN A 125 25.85 20.03 11.48
C GLN A 125 26.63 19.95 12.81
N LYS A 126 26.32 18.95 13.65
CA LYS A 126 27.06 18.72 14.91
C LYS A 126 28.51 18.34 14.64
N LEU A 127 28.75 17.47 13.66
CA LEU A 127 30.10 17.08 13.24
C LEU A 127 30.91 18.30 12.79
N GLN A 128 30.36 19.12 11.88
CA GLN A 128 31.04 20.32 11.37
C GLN A 128 31.42 21.29 12.50
N LYS A 129 30.53 21.49 13.49
CA LYS A 129 30.83 22.32 14.66
C LYS A 129 31.98 21.73 15.49
N SER A 130 31.96 20.42 15.72
CA SER A 130 33.03 19.74 16.45
C SER A 130 34.38 19.84 15.72
N GLU A 131 34.39 19.68 14.39
CA GLU A 131 35.59 19.85 13.56
C GLU A 131 36.15 21.28 13.65
N GLN A 132 35.28 22.29 13.60
CA GLN A 132 35.69 23.69 13.79
C GLN A 132 36.30 23.92 15.17
N SER A 133 35.67 23.39 16.23
CA SER A 133 36.22 23.51 17.59
C SER A 133 37.57 22.80 17.74
N VAL A 134 37.75 21.63 17.13
CA VAL A 134 39.04 20.92 17.14
C VAL A 134 40.12 21.75 16.45
N ALA A 135 39.84 22.30 15.27
CA ALA A 135 40.80 23.16 14.56
C ALA A 135 41.21 24.39 15.37
N GLN A 136 40.25 25.05 16.04
CA GLN A 136 40.51 26.19 16.93
C GLN A 136 41.40 25.79 18.11
N LEU A 137 41.06 24.69 18.78
CA LEU A 137 41.85 24.18 19.92
C LEU A 137 43.26 23.76 19.50
N GLU A 138 43.44 23.21 18.29
CA GLU A 138 44.76 22.89 17.75
C GLU A 138 45.62 24.14 17.51
N GLU A 139 45.02 25.23 17.04
CA GLU A 139 45.70 26.52 16.86
C GLU A 139 46.07 27.15 18.21
N GLU A 140 45.14 27.20 19.16
CA GLU A 140 45.40 27.69 20.52
C GLU A 140 46.50 26.89 21.21
N LYS A 141 46.47 25.56 21.08
CA LYS A 141 47.52 24.68 21.59
C LYS A 141 48.88 25.04 21.00
N LYS A 142 48.99 25.18 19.68
CA LYS A 142 50.25 25.58 19.02
C LYS A 142 50.73 26.95 19.51
N HIS A 143 49.82 27.91 19.69
CA HIS A 143 50.15 29.22 20.21
C HIS A 143 50.68 29.17 21.64
N LEU A 144 50.03 28.40 22.53
CA LEU A 144 50.47 28.20 23.90
C LEU A 144 51.82 27.47 23.98
N GLU A 145 52.05 26.47 23.11
CA GLU A 145 53.33 25.78 22.99
C GLU A 145 54.45 26.75 22.60
N PHE A 146 54.21 27.63 21.62
CA PHE A 146 55.16 28.67 21.24
C PHE A 146 55.46 29.65 22.39
N MET A 147 54.44 30.13 23.11
CA MET A 147 54.62 31.03 24.25
C MET A 147 55.41 30.38 25.39
N ASN A 148 55.20 29.08 25.62
CA ASN A 148 55.99 28.33 26.60
C ASN A 148 57.45 28.15 26.16
N GLN A 149 57.73 27.99 24.86
CA GLN A 149 59.11 27.95 24.36
C GLN A 149 59.83 29.29 24.55
N LEU A 150 59.14 30.41 24.30
CA LEU A 150 59.72 31.74 24.47
C LEU A 150 60.10 32.01 25.94
N LYS A 151 59.20 31.67 26.87
CA LYS A 151 59.47 31.77 28.32
C LYS A 151 60.68 30.95 28.74
N LYS A 152 60.81 29.70 28.25
CA LYS A 152 61.97 28.84 28.53
C LYS A 152 63.27 29.45 28.01
N TYR A 153 63.27 30.00 26.79
CA TYR A 153 64.44 30.67 26.23
C TYR A 153 64.86 31.89 27.06
N ASP A 154 63.89 32.71 27.51
CA ASP A 154 64.15 33.86 28.37
C ASP A 154 64.73 33.43 29.74
N GLU A 155 64.20 32.36 30.34
CA GLU A 155 64.71 31.76 31.58
C GLU A 155 66.14 31.23 31.39
N ASP A 156 66.42 30.52 30.29
CA ASP A 156 67.76 29.99 29.98
C ASP A 156 68.79 31.11 29.73
N MET A 157 68.39 32.19 29.05
CA MET A 157 69.22 33.40 28.90
C MET A 157 69.51 34.06 30.24
N HIS A 158 68.51 34.21 31.10
CA HIS A 158 68.68 34.78 32.44
C HIS A 158 69.62 33.92 33.29
N ASN A 159 69.47 32.59 33.25
CA ASN A 159 70.35 31.65 33.94
C ASN A 159 71.78 31.71 33.40
N THR A 160 71.96 31.82 32.09
CA THR A 160 73.28 31.95 31.46
C THR A 160 73.97 33.25 31.89
N ILE A 161 73.28 34.39 31.83
CA ILE A 161 73.80 35.70 32.28
C ILE A 161 74.15 35.67 33.77
N THR A 162 73.31 35.04 34.59
CA THR A 162 73.57 34.91 36.03
C THR A 162 74.80 34.03 36.28
N CYS A 163 74.98 32.97 35.51
CA CYS A 163 76.14 32.08 35.63
C CYS A 163 77.45 32.76 35.18
N THR A 164 77.43 33.50 34.08
CA THR A 164 78.61 34.26 33.61
C THR A 164 78.99 35.37 34.57
N SER A 165 78.02 36.14 35.07
CA SER A 165 78.29 37.20 36.05
C SER A 165 78.76 36.67 37.41
N PHE A 166 78.39 35.45 37.77
CA PHE A 166 78.91 34.76 38.95
C PHE A 166 80.35 34.28 38.75
N LEU A 167 80.67 33.71 37.57
CA LEU A 167 82.03 33.29 37.22
C LEU A 167 83.01 34.48 37.14
N GLU A 168 82.59 35.60 36.53
CA GLU A 168 83.40 36.83 36.48
C GLU A 168 83.69 37.42 37.88
N ARG A 169 82.85 37.16 38.89
CA ARG A 169 83.11 37.55 40.28
C ARG A 169 84.01 36.60 41.06
N LEU A 170 84.23 35.38 40.58
CA LEU A 170 85.10 34.39 41.23
C LEU A 170 86.54 34.44 40.70
N ASP A 171 86.73 34.88 39.45
CA ASP A 171 88.04 34.99 38.78
C ASP A 171 88.76 36.34 39.00
N GLY A 172 88.18 37.28 39.77
CA GLY A 172 88.75 38.59 40.12
C GLY A 172 88.98 38.76 41.61
#